data_AF-A0A417CJ52-F1
#
_entry.id   AF-A0A417CJ52-F1
#
_cell.length_a   1.000
_cell.length_b   1.000
_cell.length_c   1.000
_cell.angle_alpha   90.00
_cell.angle_beta   90.00
_cell.angle_gamma   90.00
#
_symmetry.space_group_name_H-M   'P 1'
#
loop_
_entity.id
_entity.type
_entity.pdbx_description
1 polymer ?
#
loop_
_entity_poly.entity_id
_entity_poly.type
_entity_poly.pdbx_seq_one_letter_code
_entity_poly.pdbx_strand_id
1 'polypeptide(L)'
;MDTKRFGAFISERRKEHHMTQADLAGKVGVTDKAVSRWERGLGFPDINTMEPLAEALDVSLLELMRSEMQTIEGANVKKDEAAEKDGTVEMNEAAEKNGMAEKREKAEKKYTSAEVTEMMQSMEEIRKQQQHQDKIAGYLAIPVILLIVAVFKFSGHANLGGALFAGLLGAGAAVSGYYLWVNREDKESKRIYGFFTITLTGIFFTICSFLVPDGFWEQHRQEASLITCLVNLAIVIYAFGFAVKRMCKEKKNPVLIAVVVVLEILITAWTLHGFAARSIENAMGTSKGDVAEQYATQLLLNEKNLEEDWIRGYSYVQIDLHPDIYRVGFSYYADQKDAEAGKESIYGYDIQVDSDYKITIKEGSSAIGMDLWSEKIEG
;
A
#
# COMPACT_ATOMS: atom_id res chain seq x y z
N MET A 1 5.15 -17.74 27.13
CA MET A 1 6.40 -18.49 27.37
C MET A 1 7.41 -17.50 27.95
N ASP A 2 7.90 -17.73 29.17
CA ASP A 2 8.88 -16.84 29.82
C ASP A 2 10.28 -17.16 29.27
N THR A 3 10.98 -16.16 28.73
CA THR A 3 12.30 -16.33 28.11
C THR A 3 13.37 -16.77 29.10
N LYS A 4 13.33 -16.31 30.35
CA LYS A 4 14.32 -16.68 31.37
C LYS A 4 14.13 -18.12 31.81
N ARG A 5 12.88 -18.52 32.00
CA ARG A 5 12.53 -19.89 32.38
C ARG A 5 12.90 -20.88 31.28
N PHE A 6 12.61 -20.52 30.03
CA PHE A 6 12.98 -21.32 28.87
C PHE A 6 14.49 -21.46 28.69
N GLY A 7 15.24 -20.36 28.84
CA GLY A 7 16.70 -20.39 28.78
C GLY A 7 17.31 -21.26 29.88
N ALA A 8 16.80 -21.14 31.11
CA ALA A 8 17.23 -21.97 32.24
C ALA A 8 16.97 -23.46 31.98
N PHE A 9 15.79 -23.80 31.46
CA PHE A 9 15.41 -25.18 31.13
C PHE A 9 16.33 -25.78 30.04
N ILE A 10 16.62 -25.04 28.97
CA ILE A 10 17.59 -25.49 27.95
C ILE A 10 18.95 -25.73 28.58
N SER A 11 19.43 -24.80 29.41
CA SER A 11 20.75 -24.97 30.06
C SER A 11 20.78 -26.17 31.00
N GLU A 12 19.69 -26.45 31.71
CA GLU A 12 19.56 -27.58 32.63
C GLU A 12 19.60 -28.90 31.88
N ARG A 13 18.68 -29.08 30.91
CA ARG A 13 18.63 -30.26 30.04
C ARG A 13 19.95 -30.51 29.31
N ARG A 14 20.55 -29.47 28.75
CA ARG A 14 21.85 -29.60 28.08
C ARG A 14 22.94 -30.15 29.01
N LYS A 15 22.97 -29.68 30.27
CA LYS A 15 23.94 -30.13 31.28
C LYS A 15 23.64 -31.56 31.76
N GLU A 16 22.38 -31.94 31.88
CA GLU A 16 21.96 -33.32 32.16
C GLU A 16 22.44 -34.30 31.08
N HIS A 17 22.43 -33.87 29.82
CA HIS A 17 22.99 -34.64 28.71
C HIS A 17 24.50 -34.45 28.51
N HIS A 18 25.20 -33.80 29.45
CA HIS A 18 26.65 -33.56 29.42
C HIS A 18 27.17 -32.88 28.13
N MET A 19 26.35 -32.06 27.49
CA MET A 19 26.72 -31.36 26.25
C MET A 19 27.27 -29.95 26.54
N THR A 20 28.27 -29.50 25.79
CA THR A 20 28.63 -28.07 25.74
C THR A 20 27.64 -27.29 24.88
N GLN A 21 27.65 -25.95 24.96
CA GLN A 21 26.81 -25.12 24.08
C GLN A 21 27.14 -25.35 22.59
N ALA A 22 28.40 -25.63 22.27
CA ALA A 22 28.84 -25.96 20.91
C ALA A 22 28.31 -27.33 20.45
N ASP A 23 28.28 -28.33 21.34
CA ASP A 23 27.75 -29.66 21.01
C ASP A 23 26.24 -29.63 20.74
N LEU A 24 25.49 -28.90 21.57
CA LEU A 24 24.05 -28.70 21.34
C LEU A 24 23.81 -27.94 20.04
N ALA A 25 24.59 -26.88 19.78
CA ALA A 25 24.51 -26.12 18.55
C ALA A 25 24.76 -26.98 17.30
N GLY A 26 25.76 -27.86 17.36
CA GLY A 26 26.08 -28.81 16.29
C GLY A 26 24.95 -29.81 16.01
N LYS A 27 24.30 -30.34 17.05
CA LYS A 27 23.14 -31.25 16.90
C LYS A 27 21.92 -30.57 16.31
N VAL A 28 21.69 -29.31 16.68
CA VAL A 28 20.50 -28.55 16.29
C VAL A 28 20.69 -27.82 14.94
N GLY A 29 21.93 -27.72 14.44
CA GLY A 29 22.24 -27.04 13.17
C GLY A 29 22.34 -25.51 13.29
N VAL A 30 22.74 -25.00 14.46
CA VAL A 30 22.83 -23.56 14.75
C VAL A 30 24.21 -23.17 15.27
N THR A 31 24.41 -21.89 15.55
CA THR A 31 25.66 -21.41 16.19
C THR A 31 25.60 -21.54 17.71
N ASP A 32 26.75 -21.77 18.34
CA ASP A 32 26.94 -21.74 19.80
C ASP A 32 26.45 -20.41 20.42
N LYS A 33 26.63 -19.30 19.72
CA LYS A 33 26.09 -17.98 20.09
C LYS A 33 24.57 -17.95 20.15
N ALA A 34 23.87 -18.69 19.28
CA ALA A 34 22.41 -18.78 19.31
C ALA A 34 21.95 -19.50 20.58
N VAL A 35 22.56 -20.66 20.90
CA VAL A 35 22.31 -21.40 22.14
C VAL A 35 22.58 -20.53 23.37
N SER A 36 23.72 -19.81 23.40
CA SER A 36 24.06 -18.88 24.49
C SER A 36 23.05 -17.73 24.66
N ARG A 37 22.43 -17.26 23.57
CA ARG A 37 21.38 -16.23 23.65
C ARG A 37 20.09 -16.79 24.25
N TRP A 38 19.69 -18.00 23.87
CA TRP A 38 18.50 -18.65 24.42
C TRP A 38 18.66 -18.95 25.91
N GLU A 39 19.80 -19.53 26.30
CA GLU A 39 20.08 -19.85 27.71
C GLU A 39 20.09 -18.62 28.63
N ARG A 40 20.45 -17.44 28.10
CA ARG A 40 20.39 -16.16 28.82
C ARG A 40 19.03 -15.46 28.76
N GLY A 41 18.05 -16.05 28.08
CA GLY A 41 16.70 -15.48 27.90
C GLY A 41 16.66 -14.26 26.98
N LEU A 42 17.64 -14.10 26.07
CA LEU A 42 17.77 -12.97 25.14
C LEU A 42 17.13 -13.23 23.75
N GLY A 43 16.25 -14.23 23.67
CA GLY A 43 15.51 -14.59 22.46
C GLY A 43 15.03 -16.05 22.51
N PHE A 44 14.26 -16.43 21.49
CA PHE A 44 13.81 -17.80 21.27
C PHE A 44 14.46 -18.39 20.00
N PRO A 45 14.60 -19.72 19.92
CA PRO A 45 14.87 -20.43 18.67
C PRO A 45 13.73 -20.18 17.68
N ASP A 46 14.04 -20.24 16.38
CA ASP A 46 13.00 -20.17 15.35
C ASP A 46 12.17 -21.46 15.33
N ILE A 47 11.04 -21.41 14.61
CA ILE A 47 10.10 -22.53 14.53
C ILE A 47 10.73 -23.81 13.95
N ASN A 48 11.68 -23.69 13.02
CA ASN A 48 12.35 -24.83 12.39
C ASN A 48 13.41 -25.44 13.32
N THR A 49 13.85 -24.69 14.32
CA THR A 49 14.85 -25.07 15.32
C THR A 49 14.22 -25.72 16.55
N MET A 50 12.91 -25.51 16.78
CA MET A 50 12.20 -26.01 17.96
C MET A 50 12.17 -27.54 18.05
N GLU A 51 11.89 -28.22 16.94
CA GLU A 51 11.79 -29.69 16.89
C GLU A 51 13.17 -30.36 17.01
N PRO A 52 14.21 -29.96 16.25
CA PRO A 52 15.57 -30.46 16.46
C PRO A 52 16.13 -30.19 17.87
N LEU A 53 15.76 -29.06 18.49
CA LEU A 53 16.17 -28.73 19.86
C LEU A 53 15.49 -29.65 20.89
N ALA A 54 14.22 -29.99 20.69
CA ALA A 54 13.50 -30.93 21.55
C ALA A 54 14.11 -32.33 21.47
N GLU A 55 14.39 -32.80 20.24
CA GLU A 55 15.07 -34.09 20.00
C GLU A 55 16.47 -34.13 20.63
N ALA A 56 17.26 -33.07 20.46
CA ALA A 56 18.62 -33.01 21.00
C ALA A 56 18.68 -32.99 22.54
N LEU A 57 17.61 -32.54 23.20
CA LEU A 57 17.47 -32.45 24.65
C LEU A 57 16.62 -33.59 25.25
N ASP A 58 16.23 -34.57 24.44
CA ASP A 58 15.40 -35.73 24.81
C ASP A 58 14.16 -35.33 25.63
N VAL A 59 13.45 -34.33 25.12
CA VAL A 59 12.19 -33.84 25.69
C VAL A 59 11.14 -33.79 24.60
N SER A 60 9.88 -33.93 24.97
CA SER A 60 8.80 -33.60 24.05
C SER A 60 8.83 -32.11 23.72
N LEU A 61 8.40 -31.75 22.50
CA LEU A 61 8.26 -30.35 22.11
C LEU A 61 7.37 -29.57 23.10
N LEU A 62 6.39 -30.24 23.71
CA LEU A 62 5.50 -29.66 24.70
C LEU A 62 6.21 -29.36 26.03
N GLU A 63 7.08 -30.25 26.52
CA GLU A 63 7.92 -30.01 27.71
C GLU A 63 8.91 -28.87 27.46
N LEU A 64 9.50 -28.83 26.25
CA LEU A 64 10.35 -27.72 25.83
C LEU A 64 9.59 -26.39 25.83
N MET A 65 8.37 -26.35 25.27
CA MET A 65 7.53 -25.15 25.23
C MET A 65 7.04 -24.70 26.60
N ARG A 66 6.87 -25.63 27.55
CA ARG A 66 6.46 -25.31 28.93
C ARG A 66 7.65 -25.03 29.86
N SER A 67 8.85 -25.43 29.46
CA SER A 67 10.05 -25.34 30.29
C SER A 67 9.90 -26.09 31.62
N GLU A 68 9.23 -27.25 31.55
CA GLU A 68 8.87 -28.12 32.66
C GLU A 68 8.83 -29.59 32.18
N MET A 69 9.39 -30.51 32.98
CA MET A 69 9.27 -31.95 32.78
C MET A 69 7.91 -32.46 33.29
N GLN A 70 7.26 -33.37 32.56
CA GLN A 70 6.06 -34.02 33.09
C GLN A 70 6.46 -35.12 34.08
N THR A 71 6.20 -34.93 35.38
CA THR A 71 6.30 -36.02 36.36
C THR A 71 5.14 -36.99 36.17
N ILE A 72 5.42 -38.22 35.74
CA ILE A 72 4.49 -39.34 35.86
C ILE A 72 4.61 -39.86 37.30
N GLU A 73 3.87 -39.30 38.24
CA GLU A 73 3.71 -39.90 39.57
C GLU A 73 2.24 -40.11 39.90
N GLY A 74 1.85 -41.39 39.88
CA GLY A 74 0.51 -41.87 40.18
C GLY A 74 0.51 -43.37 40.46
N ALA A 75 1.41 -43.84 41.34
CA ALA A 75 1.37 -45.18 41.91
C ALA A 75 1.64 -45.13 43.43
N ASN A 76 0.57 -44.94 44.18
CA ASN A 76 0.25 -45.51 45.50
C ASN A 76 1.41 -45.82 46.48
N VAL A 77 1.51 -45.09 47.61
CA VAL A 77 1.62 -45.66 48.98
C VAL A 77 1.09 -44.63 50.00
N LYS A 78 0.08 -45.02 50.77
CA LYS A 78 -0.32 -44.37 52.02
C LYS A 78 0.74 -44.61 53.10
N LYS A 79 1.06 -43.59 53.90
CA LYS A 79 1.37 -43.80 55.31
C LYS A 79 0.99 -42.57 56.13
N ASP A 80 0.06 -42.79 57.05
CA ASP A 80 -0.29 -41.90 58.14
C ASP A 80 0.91 -41.75 59.09
N GLU A 81 1.08 -40.56 59.67
CA GLU A 81 1.21 -40.36 61.12
C GLU A 81 1.21 -38.86 61.48
N ALA A 82 0.53 -38.56 62.59
CA ALA A 82 0.18 -37.24 63.08
C ALA A 82 1.16 -36.71 64.14
N ALA A 83 1.26 -35.39 64.28
CA ALA A 83 1.50 -34.72 65.57
C ALA A 83 1.10 -33.23 65.54
N GLU A 84 0.26 -32.84 66.51
CA GLU A 84 -0.07 -31.48 67.00
C GLU A 84 1.16 -30.54 67.15
N LYS A 85 1.06 -29.20 67.14
CA LYS A 85 0.14 -28.31 67.88
C LYS A 85 0.35 -26.83 67.46
N ASP A 86 -0.68 -26.03 67.78
CA ASP A 86 -0.65 -24.62 68.22
C ASP A 86 -0.94 -23.47 67.23
N GLY A 87 -2.14 -22.87 67.38
CA GLY A 87 -2.24 -21.46 67.77
C GLY A 87 -2.10 -20.34 66.72
N THR A 88 -3.22 -20.02 66.06
CA THR A 88 -3.64 -18.64 65.70
C THR A 88 -2.78 -17.79 64.76
N VAL A 89 -2.85 -18.00 63.43
CA VAL A 89 -2.85 -16.92 62.41
C VAL A 89 -3.46 -17.45 61.09
N GLU A 90 -4.76 -17.72 61.00
CA GLU A 90 -5.36 -18.13 59.71
C GLU A 90 -6.71 -17.46 59.47
N MET A 91 -6.69 -16.23 58.93
CA MET A 91 -7.88 -15.75 58.20
C MET A 91 -7.60 -14.78 57.04
N ASN A 92 -6.33 -14.50 56.70
CA ASN A 92 -6.00 -13.62 55.56
C ASN A 92 -5.20 -14.29 54.42
N GLU A 93 -4.66 -15.50 54.59
CA GLU A 93 -3.90 -16.19 53.52
C GLU A 93 -4.77 -17.04 52.58
N ALA A 94 -5.94 -17.51 53.06
CA ALA A 94 -6.82 -18.38 52.27
C ALA A 94 -7.51 -17.63 51.11
N ALA A 95 -7.79 -16.33 51.26
CA ALA A 95 -8.44 -15.52 50.24
C ALA A 95 -7.50 -15.15 49.08
N GLU A 96 -6.22 -14.89 49.34
CA GLU A 96 -5.21 -14.65 48.30
C GLU A 96 -4.80 -15.94 47.58
N LYS A 97 -4.68 -17.07 48.31
CA LYS A 97 -4.43 -18.38 47.69
C LYS A 97 -5.56 -18.81 46.77
N ASN A 98 -6.82 -18.62 47.15
CA ASN A 98 -7.96 -19.00 46.30
C ASN A 98 -8.10 -18.09 45.07
N GLY A 99 -7.85 -16.78 45.19
CA GLY A 99 -7.87 -15.87 44.03
C GLY A 99 -6.70 -16.08 43.05
N MET A 100 -5.54 -16.54 43.55
CA MET A 100 -4.38 -16.88 42.73
C MET A 100 -4.49 -18.29 42.13
N ALA A 101 -5.14 -19.22 42.83
CA ALA A 101 -5.48 -20.56 42.34
C ALA A 101 -6.56 -20.51 41.24
N GLU A 102 -7.64 -19.74 41.39
CA GLU A 102 -8.64 -19.55 40.31
C GLU A 102 -8.05 -18.87 39.06
N LYS A 103 -7.10 -17.93 39.23
CA LYS A 103 -6.38 -17.31 38.11
C LYS A 103 -5.38 -18.27 37.44
N ARG A 104 -4.77 -19.20 38.19
CA ARG A 104 -3.88 -20.25 37.66
C ARG A 104 -4.66 -21.38 37.01
N GLU A 105 -5.80 -21.77 37.56
CA GLU A 105 -6.71 -22.79 37.00
C GLU A 105 -7.35 -22.34 35.68
N LYS A 106 -7.67 -21.04 35.54
CA LYS A 106 -8.06 -20.45 34.24
C LYS A 106 -6.91 -20.38 33.23
N ALA A 107 -5.65 -20.46 33.68
CA ALA A 107 -4.45 -20.41 32.83
C ALA A 107 -3.90 -21.80 32.47
N GLU A 108 -4.19 -22.84 33.27
CA GLU A 108 -3.77 -24.23 33.05
C GLU A 108 -4.88 -25.08 32.43
N LYS A 109 -5.46 -24.63 31.31
CA LYS A 109 -6.24 -25.56 30.48
C LYS A 109 -5.30 -26.67 29.97
N LYS A 110 -5.36 -27.83 30.62
CA LYS A 110 -4.59 -29.02 30.30
C LYS A 110 -5.18 -29.66 29.03
N TYR A 111 -4.69 -29.25 27.88
CA TYR A 111 -5.07 -29.85 26.60
C TYR A 111 -4.62 -31.32 26.54
N THR A 112 -5.55 -32.19 26.14
CA THR A 112 -5.30 -33.62 25.95
C THR A 112 -4.46 -33.86 24.69
N SER A 113 -3.75 -34.99 24.61
CA SER A 113 -2.95 -35.35 23.42
C SER A 113 -3.79 -35.41 22.15
N ALA A 114 -5.07 -35.79 22.26
CA ALA A 114 -6.04 -35.76 21.18
C ALA A 114 -6.35 -34.32 20.71
N GLU A 115 -6.60 -33.39 21.64
CA GLU A 115 -6.85 -31.98 21.30
C GLU A 115 -5.63 -31.29 20.67
N VAL A 116 -4.41 -31.63 21.13
CA VAL A 116 -3.17 -31.13 20.50
C VAL A 116 -3.00 -31.70 19.10
N THR A 117 -3.34 -32.97 18.89
CA THR A 117 -3.30 -33.63 17.57
C THR A 117 -4.33 -33.01 16.62
N GLU A 118 -5.56 -32.78 17.07
CA GLU A 118 -6.59 -32.07 16.30
C GLU A 118 -6.20 -30.62 16.00
N MET A 119 -5.54 -29.94 16.95
CA MET A 119 -5.02 -28.59 16.73
C MET A 119 -3.87 -28.58 15.70
N MET A 120 -3.00 -29.60 15.68
CA MET A 120 -1.96 -29.73 14.67
C MET A 120 -2.54 -30.07 13.29
N GLN A 121 -3.53 -30.97 13.24
CA GLN A 121 -4.22 -31.33 11.98
C GLN A 121 -4.96 -30.13 11.40
N SER A 122 -5.74 -29.41 12.21
CA SER A 122 -6.41 -28.18 11.78
C SER A 122 -5.41 -27.09 11.38
N MET A 123 -4.27 -26.97 12.07
CA MET A 123 -3.20 -26.05 11.66
C MET A 123 -2.64 -26.40 10.28
N GLU A 124 -2.42 -27.68 9.98
CA GLU A 124 -1.91 -28.11 8.68
C GLU A 124 -2.94 -27.90 7.56
N GLU A 125 -4.23 -28.13 7.83
CA GLU A 125 -5.32 -27.81 6.91
C GLU A 125 -5.41 -26.31 6.62
N ILE A 126 -5.32 -25.45 7.66
CA ILE A 126 -5.26 -23.99 7.51
C ILE A 126 -4.05 -23.59 6.66
N ARG A 127 -2.87 -24.20 6.88
CA ARG A 127 -1.67 -23.91 6.09
C ARG A 127 -1.87 -24.27 4.62
N LYS A 128 -2.42 -25.45 4.33
CA LYS A 128 -2.72 -25.88 2.95
C LYS A 128 -3.73 -24.93 2.30
N GLN A 129 -4.73 -24.48 3.05
CA GLN A 129 -5.72 -23.54 2.57
C GLN A 129 -5.10 -22.16 2.28
N GLN A 130 -4.26 -21.63 3.17
CA GLN A 130 -3.50 -20.40 2.93
C GLN A 130 -2.59 -20.51 1.72
N GLN A 131 -1.84 -21.60 1.60
CA GLN A 131 -0.95 -21.83 0.47
C GLN A 131 -1.70 -21.93 -0.86
N HIS A 132 -2.92 -22.47 -0.86
CA HIS A 132 -3.79 -22.49 -2.03
C HIS A 132 -4.31 -21.09 -2.38
N GLN A 133 -4.74 -20.32 -1.39
CA GLN A 133 -5.16 -18.92 -1.59
C GLN A 133 -4.03 -18.06 -2.16
N ASP A 134 -2.80 -18.20 -1.65
CA ASP A 134 -1.63 -17.46 -2.13
C ASP A 134 -1.29 -17.79 -3.60
N LYS A 135 -1.45 -19.06 -4.00
CA LYS A 135 -1.29 -19.46 -5.40
C LYS A 135 -2.32 -18.79 -6.30
N ILE A 136 -3.59 -18.77 -5.90
CA ILE A 136 -4.66 -18.12 -6.68
C ILE A 136 -4.42 -16.60 -6.75
N ALA A 137 -4.04 -15.98 -5.64
CA ALA A 137 -3.69 -14.56 -5.60
C ALA A 137 -2.52 -14.24 -6.56
N GLY A 138 -1.49 -15.08 -6.61
CA GLY A 138 -0.38 -14.96 -7.57
C GLY A 138 -0.85 -15.09 -9.02
N TYR A 139 -1.69 -16.09 -9.33
CA TYR A 139 -2.26 -16.27 -10.67
C TYR A 139 -3.22 -15.13 -11.08
N LEU A 140 -3.85 -14.45 -10.13
CA LEU A 140 -4.67 -13.27 -10.39
C LEU A 140 -3.79 -12.03 -10.64
N ALA A 141 -2.71 -11.85 -9.86
CA ALA A 141 -1.89 -10.65 -9.92
C ALA A 141 -1.14 -10.50 -11.25
N ILE A 142 -0.50 -11.57 -11.72
CA ILE A 142 0.33 -11.56 -12.94
C ILE A 142 -0.43 -11.04 -14.18
N PRO A 143 -1.60 -11.58 -14.55
CA PRO A 143 -2.33 -11.10 -15.72
C PRO A 143 -2.83 -9.66 -15.54
N VAL A 144 -3.20 -9.23 -14.33
CA VAL A 144 -3.61 -7.85 -14.05
C VAL A 144 -2.45 -6.88 -14.27
N ILE A 145 -1.25 -7.21 -13.78
CA ILE A 145 -0.04 -6.41 -14.01
C ILE A 145 0.25 -6.33 -15.51
N LEU A 146 0.25 -7.46 -16.21
CA LEU A 146 0.56 -7.50 -17.65
C LEU A 146 -0.45 -6.69 -18.48
N LEU A 147 -1.74 -6.78 -18.16
CA LEU A 147 -2.78 -6.03 -18.85
C LEU A 147 -2.61 -4.53 -18.62
N ILE A 148 -2.42 -4.09 -17.38
CA ILE A 148 -2.21 -2.68 -17.05
C ILE A 148 -0.94 -2.16 -17.73
N VAL A 149 0.18 -2.88 -17.63
CA VAL A 149 1.44 -2.51 -18.29
C VAL A 149 1.26 -2.41 -19.80
N ALA A 150 0.55 -3.36 -20.42
CA ALA A 150 0.27 -3.33 -21.85
C ALA A 150 -0.54 -2.09 -22.23
N VAL A 151 -1.62 -1.77 -21.50
CA VAL A 151 -2.41 -0.56 -21.74
C VAL A 151 -1.52 0.68 -21.66
N PHE A 152 -0.78 0.88 -20.58
CA PHE A 152 0.09 2.05 -20.43
C PHE A 152 1.21 2.12 -21.47
N LYS A 153 1.73 0.97 -21.93
CA LYS A 153 2.75 0.90 -22.96
C LYS A 153 2.22 1.19 -24.35
N PHE A 154 1.10 0.57 -24.73
CA PHE A 154 0.48 0.77 -26.03
C PHE A 154 -0.12 2.16 -26.19
N SER A 155 -0.57 2.76 -25.09
CA SER A 155 -1.04 4.14 -25.13
C SER A 155 0.11 5.17 -25.17
N GLY A 156 1.38 4.76 -25.01
CA GLY A 156 2.53 5.69 -25.00
C GLY A 156 2.58 6.61 -23.77
N HIS A 157 1.71 6.38 -22.78
CA HIS A 157 1.47 7.30 -21.65
C HIS A 157 2.39 7.10 -20.45
N ALA A 158 3.25 6.07 -20.44
CA ALA A 158 4.21 5.87 -19.36
C ALA A 158 5.51 5.18 -19.81
N ASN A 159 6.62 5.58 -19.17
CA ASN A 159 7.85 4.79 -19.22
C ASN A 159 7.62 3.40 -18.57
N LEU A 160 8.53 2.45 -18.81
CA LEU A 160 8.34 1.07 -18.34
C LEU A 160 8.22 0.98 -16.81
N GLY A 161 8.95 1.84 -16.09
CA GLY A 161 8.92 1.87 -14.62
C GLY A 161 7.56 2.34 -14.08
N GLY A 162 7.00 3.42 -14.65
CA GLY A 162 5.69 3.95 -14.27
C GLY A 162 4.56 2.97 -14.56
N ALA A 163 4.60 2.33 -15.74
CA ALA A 163 3.64 1.30 -16.12
C ALA A 163 3.68 0.09 -15.16
N LEU A 164 4.88 -0.36 -14.80
CA LEU A 164 5.07 -1.48 -13.85
C LEU A 164 4.56 -1.11 -12.45
N PHE A 165 4.84 0.11 -11.99
CA PHE A 165 4.39 0.61 -10.69
C PHE A 165 2.85 0.70 -10.62
N ALA A 166 2.20 1.27 -11.65
CA ALA A 166 0.75 1.29 -11.76
C ALA A 166 0.15 -0.13 -11.80
N GLY A 167 0.79 -1.05 -12.54
CA GLY A 167 0.42 -2.45 -12.58
C GLY A 167 0.45 -3.13 -11.20
N LEU A 168 1.49 -2.90 -10.40
CA LEU A 168 1.59 -3.44 -9.04
C LEU A 168 0.49 -2.93 -8.11
N LEU A 169 0.15 -1.64 -8.21
CA LEU A 169 -0.93 -1.04 -7.42
C LEU A 169 -2.31 -1.60 -7.81
N GLY A 170 -2.60 -1.69 -9.11
CA GLY A 170 -3.85 -2.27 -9.61
C GLY A 170 -3.99 -3.74 -9.27
N ALA A 171 -2.90 -4.52 -9.37
CA ALA A 171 -2.88 -5.91 -8.95
C ALA A 171 -3.05 -6.08 -7.43
N GLY A 172 -2.45 -5.19 -6.63
CA GLY A 172 -2.66 -5.16 -5.19
C GLY A 172 -4.12 -4.91 -4.82
N ALA A 173 -4.81 -4.00 -5.53
CA ALA A 173 -6.24 -3.77 -5.38
C ALA A 173 -7.07 -5.02 -5.75
N ALA A 174 -6.77 -5.67 -6.86
CA ALA A 174 -7.47 -6.89 -7.29
C ALA A 174 -7.27 -8.07 -6.31
N VAL A 175 -6.02 -8.30 -5.86
CA VAL A 175 -5.67 -9.35 -4.90
C VAL A 175 -6.33 -9.10 -3.55
N SER A 176 -6.28 -7.87 -3.05
CA SER A 176 -6.96 -7.51 -1.80
C SER A 176 -8.48 -7.69 -1.89
N GLY A 177 -9.09 -7.36 -3.04
CA GLY A 177 -10.51 -7.64 -3.31
C GLY A 177 -10.83 -9.14 -3.32
N TYR A 178 -9.94 -9.97 -3.88
CA TYR A 178 -10.06 -11.43 -3.85
C TYR A 178 -10.04 -11.97 -2.42
N TYR A 179 -9.06 -11.58 -1.60
CA TYR A 179 -9.01 -12.01 -0.19
C TYR A 179 -10.21 -11.50 0.62
N LEU A 180 -10.70 -10.30 0.33
CA LEU A 180 -11.93 -9.77 0.93
C LEU A 180 -13.14 -10.65 0.62
N TRP A 181 -13.26 -11.12 -0.63
CA TRP A 181 -14.34 -12.01 -1.05
C TRP A 181 -14.23 -13.38 -0.39
N VAL A 182 -13.06 -14.01 -0.47
CA VAL A 182 -12.84 -15.36 0.06
C VAL A 182 -13.05 -15.40 1.57
N ASN A 183 -12.56 -14.38 2.28
CA ASN A 183 -12.66 -14.29 3.74
C ASN A 183 -13.82 -13.38 4.19
N ARG A 184 -14.90 -13.28 3.40
CA ARG A 184 -16.04 -12.39 3.66
C ARG A 184 -16.82 -12.70 4.93
N GLU A 185 -16.66 -13.89 5.50
CA GLU A 185 -17.35 -14.27 6.74
C GLU A 185 -16.56 -13.80 7.96
N ASP A 186 -15.23 -13.76 7.86
CA ASP A 186 -14.33 -13.27 8.91
C ASP A 186 -14.38 -11.74 9.04
N LYS A 187 -14.69 -11.26 10.25
CA LYS A 187 -14.77 -9.84 10.59
C LYS A 187 -13.40 -9.15 10.54
N GLU A 188 -12.32 -9.84 10.89
CA GLU A 188 -10.98 -9.25 10.86
C GLU A 188 -10.46 -9.14 9.43
N SER A 189 -10.57 -10.21 8.64
CA SER A 189 -10.24 -10.18 7.21
C SER A 189 -11.03 -9.14 6.44
N LYS A 190 -12.35 -9.01 6.65
CA LYS A 190 -13.15 -7.94 6.05
C LYS A 190 -12.60 -6.55 6.32
N ARG A 191 -12.10 -6.33 7.53
CA ARG A 191 -11.54 -5.04 7.94
C ARG A 191 -10.20 -4.77 7.26
N ILE A 192 -9.31 -5.75 7.23
CA ILE A 192 -7.95 -5.61 6.69
C ILE A 192 -8.00 -5.50 5.17
N TYR A 193 -8.58 -6.48 4.50
CA TYR A 193 -8.62 -6.52 3.05
C TYR A 193 -9.54 -5.46 2.47
N GLY A 194 -10.62 -5.09 3.18
CA GLY A 194 -11.47 -3.96 2.79
C GLY A 194 -10.72 -2.63 2.77
N PHE A 195 -9.88 -2.39 3.78
CA PHE A 195 -9.03 -1.19 3.84
C PHE A 195 -8.04 -1.15 2.66
N PHE A 196 -7.32 -2.25 2.42
CA PHE A 196 -6.35 -2.31 1.32
C PHE A 196 -7.00 -2.21 -0.05
N THR A 197 -8.14 -2.87 -0.26
CA THR A 197 -8.88 -2.82 -1.54
C THR A 197 -9.23 -1.38 -1.88
N ILE A 198 -9.85 -0.64 -0.94
CA ILE A 198 -10.29 0.74 -1.19
C ILE A 198 -9.08 1.67 -1.36
N THR A 199 -8.08 1.57 -0.48
CA THR A 199 -6.92 2.46 -0.50
C THR A 199 -6.09 2.28 -1.78
N LEU A 200 -5.79 1.04 -2.15
CA LEU A 200 -5.02 0.74 -3.36
C LEU A 200 -5.80 1.08 -4.63
N THR A 201 -7.11 0.80 -4.66
CA THR A 201 -7.98 1.22 -5.76
C THR A 201 -7.97 2.74 -5.92
N GLY A 202 -8.08 3.47 -4.81
CA GLY A 202 -8.03 4.93 -4.79
C GLY A 202 -6.74 5.48 -5.35
N ILE A 203 -5.60 5.06 -4.80
CA ILE A 203 -4.26 5.48 -5.26
C ILE A 203 -4.06 5.14 -6.74
N PHE A 204 -4.49 3.94 -7.17
CA PHE A 204 -4.41 3.51 -8.56
C PHE A 204 -5.19 4.46 -9.48
N PHE A 205 -6.45 4.78 -9.16
CA PHE A 205 -7.24 5.71 -9.96
C PHE A 205 -6.69 7.14 -9.93
N THR A 206 -6.17 7.62 -8.81
CA THR A 206 -5.50 8.92 -8.73
C THR A 206 -4.28 8.95 -9.66
N ILE A 207 -3.44 7.92 -9.67
CA ILE A 207 -2.27 7.85 -10.57
C ILE A 207 -2.71 7.76 -12.04
N CYS A 208 -3.70 6.92 -12.33
CA CYS A 208 -4.30 6.87 -13.66
C CYS A 208 -4.81 8.26 -14.11
N SER A 209 -5.35 9.06 -13.19
CA SER A 209 -5.83 10.40 -13.54
C SER A 209 -4.72 11.36 -13.99
N PHE A 210 -3.51 11.24 -13.45
CA PHE A 210 -2.34 12.04 -13.87
C PHE A 210 -1.68 11.53 -15.15
N LEU A 211 -1.92 10.27 -15.51
CA LEU A 211 -1.31 9.63 -16.69
C LEU A 211 -2.18 9.75 -17.95
N VAL A 212 -3.42 10.23 -17.83
CA VAL A 212 -4.32 10.46 -18.96
C VAL A 212 -4.00 11.83 -19.58
N PRO A 213 -3.78 11.94 -20.91
CA PRO A 213 -3.42 13.21 -21.56
C PRO A 213 -4.47 14.31 -21.39
N ASP A 214 -4.00 15.56 -21.33
CA ASP A 214 -4.87 16.74 -21.17
C ASP A 214 -5.99 16.82 -22.22
N GLY A 215 -5.74 16.38 -23.46
CA GLY A 215 -6.76 16.34 -24.53
C GLY A 215 -7.96 15.41 -24.25
N PHE A 216 -7.78 14.32 -23.48
CA PHE A 216 -8.91 13.48 -23.04
C PHE A 216 -9.73 14.20 -21.96
N TRP A 217 -9.05 14.89 -21.04
CA TRP A 217 -9.71 15.69 -20.02
C TRP A 217 -10.41 16.91 -20.62
N GLU A 218 -9.95 17.46 -21.74
CA GLU A 218 -10.63 18.54 -22.43
C GLU A 218 -11.97 18.09 -23.03
N GLN A 219 -12.04 16.87 -23.57
CA GLN A 219 -13.29 16.31 -24.10
C GLN A 219 -14.28 15.88 -22.99
N HIS A 220 -13.79 15.56 -21.78
CA HIS A 220 -14.60 15.06 -20.65
C HIS A 220 -14.46 15.92 -19.37
N ARG A 221 -14.19 17.22 -19.52
CA ARG A 221 -13.69 18.15 -18.47
C ARG A 221 -14.56 18.26 -17.22
N GLN A 222 -15.88 18.20 -17.38
CA GLN A 222 -16.84 18.33 -16.27
C GLN A 222 -17.15 17.01 -15.56
N GLU A 223 -17.04 15.86 -16.25
CA GLU A 223 -17.43 14.56 -15.67
C GLU A 223 -16.26 13.93 -14.90
N ALA A 224 -15.06 13.99 -15.47
CA ALA A 224 -13.91 13.30 -14.93
C ALA A 224 -13.31 14.04 -13.70
N SER A 225 -13.50 15.36 -13.63
CA SER A 225 -13.22 16.22 -12.47
C SER A 225 -14.07 15.87 -11.25
N LEU A 226 -15.37 15.72 -11.47
CA LEU A 226 -16.35 15.42 -10.43
C LEU A 226 -16.18 14.00 -9.88
N ILE A 227 -15.93 13.02 -10.76
CA ILE A 227 -15.65 11.63 -10.36
C ILE A 227 -14.38 11.55 -9.49
N THR A 228 -13.30 12.21 -9.89
CA THR A 228 -12.04 12.20 -9.13
C THR A 228 -12.21 12.84 -7.75
N CYS A 229 -12.95 13.94 -7.67
CA CYS A 229 -13.30 14.59 -6.40
C CYS A 229 -14.16 13.69 -5.50
N LEU A 230 -15.18 13.02 -6.04
CA LEU A 230 -16.04 12.12 -5.29
C LEU A 230 -15.28 10.89 -4.78
N VAL A 231 -14.37 10.33 -5.58
CA VAL A 231 -13.53 9.19 -5.19
C VAL A 231 -12.58 9.59 -4.05
N ASN A 232 -11.89 10.72 -4.18
CA ASN A 232 -11.02 11.23 -3.12
C ASN A 232 -11.81 11.53 -1.83
N LEU A 233 -12.98 12.15 -1.93
CA LEU A 233 -13.86 12.41 -0.80
C LEU A 233 -14.31 11.10 -0.12
N ALA A 234 -14.66 10.07 -0.89
CA ALA A 234 -15.06 8.77 -0.36
C ALA A 234 -13.91 8.06 0.39
N ILE A 235 -12.69 8.14 -0.14
CA ILE A 235 -11.49 7.59 0.51
C ILE A 235 -11.26 8.26 1.86
N VAL A 236 -11.40 9.58 1.93
CA VAL A 236 -11.20 10.38 3.14
C VAL A 236 -12.26 10.07 4.19
N ILE A 237 -13.54 10.04 3.80
CA ILE A 237 -14.64 9.67 4.70
C ILE A 237 -14.40 8.28 5.28
N TYR A 238 -13.94 7.34 4.45
CA TYR A 238 -13.63 5.98 4.89
C TYR A 238 -12.41 5.91 5.80
N ALA A 239 -11.30 6.56 5.44
CA ALA A 239 -10.07 6.63 6.23
C ALA A 239 -10.34 7.25 7.61
N PHE A 240 -11.12 8.33 7.64
CA PHE A 240 -11.62 8.95 8.87
C PHE A 240 -12.46 7.98 9.70
N GLY A 241 -13.48 7.34 9.10
CA GLY A 241 -14.32 6.36 9.79
C GLY A 241 -13.53 5.16 10.33
N PHE A 242 -12.52 4.71 9.59
CA PHE A 242 -11.63 3.62 9.99
C PHE A 242 -10.72 4.04 11.15
N ALA A 243 -10.13 5.23 11.08
CA ALA A 243 -9.29 5.79 12.14
C ALA A 243 -10.09 5.94 13.44
N VAL A 244 -11.27 6.56 13.38
CA VAL A 244 -12.19 6.70 14.53
C VAL A 244 -12.55 5.33 15.11
N LYS A 245 -12.95 4.36 14.27
CA LYS A 245 -13.30 3.00 14.73
C LYS A 245 -12.12 2.27 15.38
N ARG A 246 -10.89 2.46 14.89
CA ARG A 246 -9.67 1.85 15.47
C ARG A 246 -9.31 2.50 16.79
N MET A 247 -9.44 3.82 16.89
CA MET A 247 -9.06 4.57 18.08
C MET A 247 -10.06 4.41 19.23
N CYS A 248 -11.36 4.28 18.94
CA CYS A 248 -12.39 3.91 19.92
C CYS A 248 -12.17 2.50 20.51
N LYS A 249 -11.59 1.56 19.74
CA LYS A 249 -11.30 0.20 20.20
C LYS A 249 -10.05 0.12 21.09
N GLU A 250 -9.07 1.01 20.90
CA GLU A 250 -7.76 0.97 21.58
C GLU A 250 -7.57 1.97 22.73
N LYS A 251 -8.58 2.79 23.10
CA LYS A 251 -8.49 3.84 24.15
C LYS A 251 -7.24 4.73 24.01
N LYS A 252 -6.89 5.16 22.80
CA LYS A 252 -5.72 6.00 22.52
C LYS A 252 -5.95 7.48 22.91
N ASN A 253 -4.86 8.20 23.20
CA ASN A 253 -4.84 9.59 23.66
C ASN A 253 -5.59 10.54 22.67
N PRO A 254 -6.58 11.34 23.14
CA PRO A 254 -7.39 12.22 22.28
C PRO A 254 -6.58 13.26 21.50
N VAL A 255 -5.39 13.65 21.97
CA VAL A 255 -4.53 14.60 21.25
C VAL A 255 -3.98 14.00 19.95
N LEU A 256 -3.63 12.71 19.95
CA LEU A 256 -3.16 12.01 18.76
C LEU A 256 -4.27 11.90 17.71
N ILE A 257 -5.52 11.77 18.15
CA ILE A 257 -6.72 11.74 17.30
C ILE A 257 -6.88 13.06 16.56
N ALA A 258 -6.78 14.19 17.28
CA ALA A 258 -6.91 15.52 16.69
C ALA A 258 -5.82 15.78 15.65
N VAL A 259 -4.57 15.36 15.91
CA VAL A 259 -3.44 15.56 14.98
C VAL A 259 -3.64 14.80 13.66
N VAL A 260 -4.03 13.52 13.72
CA VAL A 260 -4.24 12.71 12.50
C VAL A 260 -5.40 13.26 11.67
N VAL A 261 -6.49 13.65 12.32
CA VAL A 261 -7.66 14.23 11.63
C VAL A 261 -7.32 15.58 10.99
N VAL A 262 -6.57 16.43 11.67
CA VAL A 262 -6.13 17.72 11.12
C VAL A 262 -5.21 17.52 9.92
N LEU A 263 -4.26 16.57 9.98
CA LEU A 263 -3.38 16.27 8.85
C LEU A 263 -4.15 15.77 7.62
N GLU A 264 -5.12 14.87 7.80
CA GLU A 264 -6.01 14.41 6.72
C GLU A 264 -6.82 15.55 6.11
N ILE A 265 -7.41 16.43 6.94
CA ILE A 265 -8.16 17.60 6.46
C ILE A 265 -7.25 18.56 5.69
N LEU A 266 -6.01 18.76 6.13
CA LEU A 266 -5.06 19.64 5.44
C LEU A 266 -4.62 19.07 4.09
N ILE A 267 -4.33 17.77 4.01
CA ILE A 267 -3.95 17.11 2.76
C ILE A 267 -5.11 17.19 1.76
N THR A 268 -6.33 16.94 2.23
CA THR A 268 -7.52 16.97 1.37
C THR A 268 -7.89 18.38 0.93
N ALA A 269 -7.78 19.36 1.82
CA ALA A 269 -7.93 20.76 1.44
C ALA A 269 -6.88 21.19 0.41
N TRP A 270 -5.63 20.73 0.55
CA TRP A 270 -4.56 21.05 -0.40
C TRP A 270 -4.79 20.43 -1.78
N THR A 271 -5.23 19.17 -1.85
CA THR A 271 -5.56 18.52 -3.12
C THR A 271 -6.79 19.14 -3.77
N LEU A 272 -7.84 19.46 -2.99
CA LEU A 272 -9.02 20.15 -3.50
C LEU A 272 -8.69 21.56 -3.99
N HIS A 273 -7.78 22.28 -3.32
CA HIS A 273 -7.37 23.62 -3.71
C HIS A 273 -6.55 23.62 -5.00
N GLY A 274 -5.55 22.73 -5.11
CA GLY A 274 -4.78 22.59 -6.36
C GLY A 274 -5.66 22.18 -7.55
N PHE A 275 -6.68 21.36 -7.28
CA PHE A 275 -7.68 21.01 -8.27
C PHE A 275 -8.60 22.19 -8.66
N ALA A 276 -9.11 22.92 -7.68
CA ALA A 276 -9.93 24.11 -7.91
C ALA A 276 -9.17 25.19 -8.68
N ALA A 277 -7.89 25.40 -8.37
CA ALA A 277 -7.02 26.33 -9.10
C ALA A 277 -6.90 25.93 -10.58
N ARG A 278 -6.57 24.67 -10.88
CA ARG A 278 -6.51 24.14 -12.26
C ARG A 278 -7.85 24.19 -12.98
N SER A 279 -8.92 23.86 -12.28
CA SER A 279 -10.28 23.92 -12.80
C SER A 279 -10.67 25.35 -13.17
N ILE A 280 -10.29 26.34 -12.36
CA ILE A 280 -10.60 27.76 -12.59
C ILE A 280 -9.75 28.29 -13.76
N GLU A 281 -8.45 27.99 -13.78
CA GLU A 281 -7.55 28.35 -14.90
C GLU A 281 -8.06 27.82 -16.24
N ASN A 282 -8.51 26.56 -16.25
CA ASN A 282 -9.05 25.89 -17.42
C ASN A 282 -10.45 26.40 -17.80
N ALA A 283 -11.34 26.66 -16.83
CA ALA A 283 -12.71 27.11 -17.09
C ALA A 283 -12.80 28.56 -17.57
N MET A 284 -11.83 29.41 -17.23
CA MET A 284 -11.77 30.80 -17.71
C MET A 284 -11.07 30.96 -19.07
N GLY A 285 -10.53 29.88 -19.66
CA GLY A 285 -9.73 29.97 -20.90
C GLY A 285 -8.43 30.77 -20.70
N THR A 286 -7.90 30.75 -19.47
CA THR A 286 -6.72 31.53 -19.05
C THR A 286 -5.49 30.64 -18.85
N SER A 287 -5.50 29.43 -19.43
CA SER A 287 -4.30 28.62 -19.42
C SER A 287 -3.20 29.36 -20.18
N LYS A 288 -1.95 29.19 -19.78
CA LYS A 288 -0.83 29.83 -20.48
C LYS A 288 -0.74 29.41 -21.96
N GLY A 289 -1.25 28.20 -22.28
CA GLY A 289 -1.42 27.73 -23.65
C GLY A 289 -2.45 28.55 -24.43
N ASP A 290 -3.62 28.83 -23.85
CA ASP A 290 -4.65 29.67 -24.49
C ASP A 290 -4.14 31.10 -24.69
N VAL A 291 -3.38 31.63 -23.74
CA VAL A 291 -2.74 32.96 -23.87
C VAL A 291 -1.70 32.98 -24.99
N ALA A 292 -0.89 31.92 -25.09
CA ALA A 292 0.06 31.77 -26.20
C ALA A 292 -0.66 31.67 -27.55
N GLU A 293 -1.74 30.89 -27.63
CA GLU A 293 -2.56 30.73 -28.83
C GLU A 293 -3.19 32.06 -29.26
N GLN A 294 -3.92 32.74 -28.39
CA GLN A 294 -4.56 34.03 -28.71
C GLN A 294 -3.54 35.07 -29.19
N TYR A 295 -2.37 35.13 -28.53
CA TYR A 295 -1.31 36.03 -28.94
C TYR A 295 -0.72 35.64 -30.30
N ALA A 296 -0.46 34.35 -30.53
CA ALA A 296 0.03 33.85 -31.80
C ALA A 296 -0.96 34.12 -32.96
N THR A 297 -2.26 33.99 -32.70
CA THR A 297 -3.33 34.29 -33.65
C THR A 297 -3.27 35.76 -34.06
N GLN A 298 -3.21 36.68 -33.10
CA GLN A 298 -3.07 38.12 -33.39
C GLN A 298 -1.76 38.43 -34.12
N LEU A 299 -0.67 37.75 -33.77
CA LEU A 299 0.62 37.93 -34.44
C LEU A 299 0.55 37.49 -35.90
N LEU A 300 -0.05 36.33 -36.18
CA LEU A 300 -0.21 35.80 -37.54
C LEU A 300 -1.07 36.73 -38.40
N LEU A 301 -2.24 37.16 -37.89
CA LEU A 301 -3.15 38.05 -38.60
C LEU A 301 -2.43 39.36 -39.00
N ASN A 302 -1.63 39.92 -38.10
CA ASN A 302 -0.87 41.14 -38.36
C ASN A 302 0.31 40.91 -39.32
N GLU A 303 1.13 39.89 -39.11
CA GLU A 303 2.33 39.62 -39.92
C GLU A 303 1.99 39.20 -41.36
N LYS A 304 0.90 38.47 -41.53
CA LYS A 304 0.45 37.97 -42.84
C LYS A 304 -0.65 38.82 -43.46
N ASN A 305 -1.12 39.85 -42.75
CA ASN A 305 -2.21 40.73 -43.17
C ASN A 305 -3.46 39.93 -43.58
N LEU A 306 -3.92 39.06 -42.68
CA LEU A 306 -5.03 38.13 -42.88
C LEU A 306 -6.26 38.59 -42.09
N GLU A 307 -7.43 38.15 -42.56
CA GLU A 307 -8.66 38.18 -41.78
C GLU A 307 -8.81 36.88 -40.96
N GLU A 308 -9.50 36.95 -39.82
CA GLU A 308 -9.67 35.80 -38.92
C GLU A 308 -10.34 34.60 -39.61
N ASP A 309 -11.30 34.87 -40.50
CA ASP A 309 -12.02 33.85 -41.28
C ASP A 309 -11.14 33.04 -42.26
N TRP A 310 -9.90 33.48 -42.46
CA TRP A 310 -8.94 32.79 -43.34
C TRP A 310 -8.11 31.74 -42.60
N ILE A 311 -8.17 31.71 -41.27
CA ILE A 311 -7.59 30.63 -40.45
C ILE A 311 -8.48 29.39 -40.55
N ARG A 312 -7.90 28.25 -40.93
CA ARG A 312 -8.61 26.97 -41.11
C ARG A 312 -8.50 26.05 -39.91
N GLY A 313 -7.42 26.19 -39.16
CA GLY A 313 -7.23 25.48 -37.92
C GLY A 313 -5.97 25.93 -37.23
N TYR A 314 -5.92 25.66 -35.93
CA TYR A 314 -4.73 25.84 -35.13
C TYR A 314 -4.52 24.59 -34.26
N SER A 315 -3.30 24.45 -33.77
CA SER A 315 -2.93 23.47 -32.77
C SER A 315 -1.85 24.09 -31.90
N TYR A 316 -1.81 23.73 -30.61
CA TYR A 316 -0.70 24.11 -29.76
C TYR A 316 -0.26 22.97 -28.86
N VAL A 317 1.01 22.97 -28.48
CA VAL A 317 1.59 22.00 -27.56
C VAL A 317 2.62 22.70 -26.67
N GLN A 318 2.72 22.29 -25.41
CA GLN A 318 3.80 22.73 -24.54
C GLN A 318 5.08 21.93 -24.86
N ILE A 319 6.13 22.61 -25.31
CA ILE A 319 7.40 21.99 -25.72
C ILE A 319 8.46 22.03 -24.60
N ASP A 320 8.39 23.03 -23.72
CA ASP A 320 9.24 23.12 -22.54
C ASP A 320 8.41 23.48 -21.30
N LEU A 321 8.72 22.83 -20.16
CA LEU A 321 8.10 23.14 -18.88
C LEU A 321 8.80 24.30 -18.17
N HIS A 322 10.10 24.49 -18.35
CA HIS A 322 10.89 25.53 -17.65
C HIS A 322 12.01 26.07 -18.56
N PRO A 323 11.81 27.22 -19.22
CA PRO A 323 10.62 28.07 -19.13
C PRO A 323 9.38 27.45 -19.82
N ASP A 324 8.17 27.91 -19.45
CA ASP A 324 6.92 27.48 -20.09
C ASP A 324 6.88 27.99 -21.54
N ILE A 325 7.26 27.13 -22.50
CA ILE A 325 7.25 27.43 -23.93
C ILE A 325 6.16 26.61 -24.62
N TYR A 326 5.33 27.30 -25.38
CA TYR A 326 4.24 26.76 -26.17
C TYR A 326 4.56 26.92 -27.65
N ARG A 327 4.47 25.83 -28.39
CA ARG A 327 4.50 25.84 -29.85
C ARG A 327 3.07 25.93 -30.36
N VAL A 328 2.78 26.96 -31.15
CA VAL A 328 1.45 27.20 -31.75
C VAL A 328 1.60 27.17 -33.26
N GLY A 329 0.80 26.34 -33.93
CA GLY A 329 0.81 26.16 -35.38
C GLY A 329 -0.56 26.46 -35.98
N PHE A 330 -0.55 27.02 -37.19
CA PHE A 330 -1.73 27.45 -37.92
C PHE A 330 -1.75 26.83 -39.31
N SER A 331 -2.95 26.52 -39.77
CA SER A 331 -3.28 26.38 -41.18
C SER A 331 -4.19 27.54 -41.60
N TYR A 332 -3.90 28.19 -42.72
CA TYR A 332 -4.63 29.35 -43.21
C TYR A 332 -4.57 29.49 -44.73
N TYR A 333 -5.47 30.27 -45.32
CA TYR A 333 -5.35 30.68 -46.72
C TYR A 333 -4.54 31.97 -46.82
N ALA A 334 -3.51 31.99 -47.66
CA ALA A 334 -2.64 33.16 -47.82
C ALA A 334 -3.29 34.29 -48.61
N ASP A 335 -4.18 33.95 -49.55
CA ASP A 335 -4.94 34.90 -50.35
C ASP A 335 -6.25 34.26 -50.84
N GLN A 336 -7.10 35.09 -51.48
CA GLN A 336 -8.37 34.67 -52.06
C GLN A 336 -8.21 33.56 -53.12
N LYS A 337 -7.10 33.53 -53.87
CA LYS A 337 -6.88 32.49 -54.90
C LYS A 337 -6.57 31.15 -54.26
N ASP A 338 -5.75 31.17 -53.21
CA ASP A 338 -5.46 29.99 -52.40
C ASP A 338 -6.74 29.48 -51.70
N ALA A 339 -7.61 30.39 -51.25
CA ALA A 339 -8.92 30.01 -50.71
C ALA A 339 -9.85 29.35 -51.74
N GLU A 340 -9.92 29.89 -52.96
CA GLU A 340 -10.71 29.31 -54.06
C GLU A 340 -10.14 27.98 -54.56
N ALA A 341 -8.82 27.80 -54.50
CA ALA A 341 -8.12 26.58 -54.86
C ALA A 341 -8.09 25.53 -53.74
N GLY A 342 -8.54 25.87 -52.53
CA GLY A 342 -8.45 25.01 -51.34
C GLY A 342 -7.00 24.72 -50.91
N LYS A 343 -6.07 25.65 -51.18
CA LYS A 343 -4.64 25.50 -50.91
C LYS A 343 -4.28 26.18 -49.59
N GLU A 344 -4.01 25.37 -48.57
CA GLU A 344 -3.63 25.83 -47.25
C GLU A 344 -2.12 26.12 -47.13
N SER A 345 -1.79 27.18 -46.39
CA SER A 345 -0.44 27.53 -45.96
C SER A 345 -0.29 27.26 -44.47
N ILE A 346 0.93 26.96 -44.06
CA ILE A 346 1.25 26.57 -42.69
C ILE A 346 2.32 27.50 -42.10
N TYR A 347 2.09 27.95 -40.87
CA TYR A 347 3.02 28.78 -40.11
C TYR A 347 2.85 28.55 -38.62
N GLY A 348 3.90 28.73 -37.83
CA GLY A 348 3.83 28.57 -36.38
C GLY A 348 4.85 29.39 -35.62
N TYR A 349 4.67 29.46 -34.30
CA TYR A 349 5.45 30.24 -33.36
C TYR A 349 5.78 29.43 -32.11
N ASP A 350 6.99 29.61 -31.58
CA ASP A 350 7.36 29.19 -30.24
C ASP A 350 7.28 30.42 -29.31
N ILE A 351 6.40 30.34 -28.31
CA ILE A 351 6.04 31.45 -27.44
C ILE A 351 6.27 31.05 -25.99
N GLN A 352 7.08 31.83 -25.28
CA GLN A 352 7.24 31.69 -23.84
C GLN A 352 6.19 32.53 -23.11
N VAL A 353 5.52 31.94 -22.13
CA VAL A 353 4.58 32.63 -21.23
C VAL A 353 5.05 32.45 -19.79
N ASP A 354 5.58 33.50 -19.18
CA ASP A 354 6.10 33.41 -17.80
C ASP A 354 4.99 33.32 -16.73
N SER A 355 5.37 33.25 -15.46
CA SER A 355 4.43 33.20 -14.33
C SER A 355 3.57 34.47 -14.16
N ASP A 356 4.03 35.60 -14.70
CA ASP A 356 3.32 36.88 -14.70
C ASP A 356 2.52 37.08 -15.99
N TYR A 357 2.37 36.05 -16.82
CA TYR A 357 1.76 36.10 -18.16
C TYR A 357 2.45 37.06 -19.12
N LYS A 358 3.74 37.35 -18.92
CA LYS A 358 4.53 38.08 -19.92
C LYS A 358 4.90 37.14 -21.05
N ILE A 359 4.65 37.62 -22.25
CA ILE A 359 4.81 36.87 -23.49
C ILE A 359 6.15 37.24 -24.13
N THR A 360 6.93 36.23 -24.52
CA THR A 360 8.17 36.41 -25.28
C THR A 360 8.17 35.46 -26.48
N ILE A 361 8.27 36.02 -27.69
CA ILE A 361 8.41 35.23 -28.92
C ILE A 361 9.83 34.69 -28.98
N LYS A 362 9.98 33.37 -29.15
CA LYS A 362 11.28 32.72 -29.33
C LYS A 362 11.62 32.61 -30.81
N GLU A 363 10.69 32.07 -31.59
CA GLU A 363 10.88 31.81 -33.01
C GLU A 363 9.52 31.77 -33.71
N GLY A 364 9.50 32.09 -35.02
CA GLY A 364 8.34 31.90 -35.88
C GLY A 364 8.78 31.41 -37.25
N SER A 365 8.20 30.31 -37.73
CA SER A 365 8.55 29.75 -39.05
C SER A 365 7.49 28.80 -39.59
N SER A 366 7.52 28.57 -40.91
CA SER A 366 6.71 27.50 -41.53
C SER A 366 7.12 26.11 -41.09
N ALA A 367 8.40 25.90 -40.72
CA ALA A 367 8.87 24.61 -40.21
C ALA A 367 8.20 24.27 -38.87
N ILE A 368 8.08 25.25 -37.96
CA ILE A 368 7.37 25.10 -36.68
C ILE A 368 5.90 24.73 -36.91
N GLY A 369 5.25 25.40 -37.86
CA GLY A 369 3.88 25.06 -38.22
C GLY A 369 3.78 23.62 -38.77
N MET A 370 4.67 23.24 -39.69
CA MET A 370 4.64 21.91 -40.32
C MET A 370 4.86 20.78 -39.32
N ASP A 371 5.73 20.98 -38.33
CA ASP A 371 6.03 20.01 -37.27
C ASP A 371 4.75 19.52 -36.56
N LEU A 372 3.85 20.45 -36.22
CA LEU A 372 2.56 20.16 -35.59
C LEU A 372 1.56 19.43 -36.50
N TRP A 373 1.69 19.56 -37.83
CA TRP A 373 0.80 18.93 -38.79
C TRP A 373 1.34 17.60 -39.33
N SER A 374 2.66 17.37 -39.30
CA SER A 374 3.27 16.08 -39.66
C SER A 374 2.96 14.97 -38.66
N GLU A 375 2.86 15.29 -37.36
CA GLU A 375 2.52 14.31 -36.33
C GLU A 375 1.09 13.74 -36.47
N LYS A 376 0.21 14.42 -37.21
CA LYS A 376 -1.18 13.99 -37.43
C LYS A 376 -1.36 13.02 -38.61
N ILE A 377 -0.33 12.83 -39.43
CA ILE A 377 -0.37 11.98 -40.64
C ILE A 377 0.24 10.58 -40.37
N GLU A 378 1.02 10.42 -39.30
CA GLU A 378 1.66 9.15 -38.93
C GLU A 378 1.00 8.41 -37.73
N GLY A 379 -0.16 8.87 -37.26
CA GLY A 379 -0.89 8.29 -36.11
C GLY A 379 -1.95 7.25 -36.46
#